data_AF-A0A1I0XIN4-F1
#
_entry.id   AF-A0A1I0XIN4-F1
#
_cell.length_a   1.000
_cell.length_b   1.000
_cell.length_c   1.000
_cell.angle_alpha   90.00
_cell.angle_beta   90.00
_cell.angle_gamma   90.00
#
_symmetry.space_group_name_H-M   'P 1'
#
loop_
_entity.id
_entity.type
_entity.pdbx_description
1 polymer ?
#
loop_
_entity_poly.entity_id
_entity_poly.type
_entity_poly.pdbx_seq_one_letter_code
_entity_poly.pdbx_strand_id
1 'polypeptide(L)'
;MDELDLTSGETKATYKEIEEWVQEHYGFHVTNLNIAQVKQKHGIIERENYNKPKSENSRQPGTTPEKERAITEALKFFKMI
;
A
#
# COMPACT_ATOMS: atom_id res chain seq x y z
N MET A 1 -16.25 12.50 -13.71
CA MET A 1 -15.23 11.69 -14.43
C MET A 1 -13.98 12.50 -14.23
N ASP A 2 -13.42 12.38 -13.03
CA ASP A 2 -12.57 13.42 -12.46
C ASP A 2 -11.12 13.03 -12.71
N GLU A 3 -10.51 13.87 -13.53
CA GLU A 3 -9.12 13.84 -13.97
C GLU A 3 -8.20 14.02 -12.77
N LEU A 4 -7.58 12.94 -12.29
CA LEU A 4 -6.50 13.03 -11.32
C LEU A 4 -5.19 13.38 -12.04
N ASP A 5 -5.08 14.67 -12.37
CA ASP A 5 -3.83 15.34 -12.76
C ASP A 5 -2.90 15.44 -11.54
N LEU A 6 -2.14 14.38 -11.27
CA LEU A 6 -1.11 14.36 -10.23
C LEU A 6 0.16 15.02 -10.76
N THR A 7 0.13 16.35 -10.78
CA THR A 7 1.30 17.19 -11.09
C THR A 7 2.35 17.13 -9.99
N SER A 8 3.60 17.16 -10.45
CA SER A 8 4.87 17.19 -9.74
C SER A 8 4.89 17.86 -8.35
N GLY A 9 5.16 17.05 -7.32
CA GLY A 9 5.73 17.54 -6.06
C GLY A 9 5.62 16.54 -4.93
N GLU A 10 6.59 15.62 -4.79
CA GLU A 10 6.77 14.72 -3.61
C GLU A 10 5.47 14.28 -2.91
N THR A 11 4.44 13.90 -3.67
CA THR A 11 3.11 13.63 -3.15
C THR A 11 3.09 12.22 -2.58
N LYS A 12 3.36 12.12 -1.28
CA LYS A 12 3.06 10.91 -0.52
C LYS A 12 1.57 10.59 -0.68
N ALA A 13 1.25 9.59 -1.48
CA ALA A 13 -0.13 9.13 -1.61
C ALA A 13 -0.65 8.66 -0.26
N THR A 14 -1.84 9.16 0.07
CA THR A 14 -2.58 8.73 1.25
C THR A 14 -3.01 7.27 1.07
N TYR A 15 -3.32 6.61 2.19
CA TYR A 15 -3.80 5.23 2.14
C TYR A 15 -5.06 5.06 1.28
N LYS A 16 -5.93 6.08 1.26
CA LYS A 16 -7.18 6.08 0.49
C LYS A 16 -6.89 6.15 -1.02
N GLU A 17 -5.95 6.99 -1.44
CA GLU A 17 -5.56 7.08 -2.86
C GLU A 17 -4.96 5.77 -3.38
N ILE A 18 -4.15 5.10 -2.56
CA ILE A 18 -3.60 3.78 -2.91
C ILE A 18 -4.72 2.74 -3.01
N GLU A 19 -5.69 2.76 -2.08
CA GLU A 19 -6.84 1.87 -2.11
C GLU A 19 -7.71 2.08 -3.36
N GLU A 20 -8.07 3.33 -3.65
CA GLU A 20 -8.87 3.71 -4.81
C GLU A 20 -8.14 3.36 -6.12
N TRP A 21 -6.84 3.65 -6.22
CA TRP A 21 -6.05 3.31 -7.39
C TRP A 21 -6.03 1.79 -7.64
N VAL A 22 -5.82 0.98 -6.58
CA VAL A 22 -5.84 -0.48 -6.70
C VAL A 22 -7.23 -0.98 -7.09
N GLN A 23 -8.29 -0.43 -6.49
CA GLN A 23 -9.66 -0.81 -6.82
C GLN A 23 -10.00 -0.47 -8.28
N GLU A 24 -9.57 0.67 -8.79
CA GLU A 24 -9.84 1.11 -10.16
C GLU A 24 -9.01 0.31 -11.19
N HIS A 25 -7.74 0.01 -10.89
CA HIS A 25 -6.86 -0.73 -11.80
C HIS A 25 -7.08 -2.26 -11.79
N TYR A 26 -7.36 -2.83 -10.62
CA TYR A 26 -7.43 -4.29 -10.43
C TYR A 26 -8.84 -4.81 -10.11
N GLY A 27 -9.79 -3.93 -9.78
CA GLY A 27 -11.16 -4.33 -9.47
C GLY A 27 -11.35 -4.98 -8.09
N PHE A 28 -10.34 -4.94 -7.21
CA PHE A 28 -10.46 -5.47 -5.85
C PHE A 28 -10.03 -4.46 -4.78
N HIS A 29 -10.67 -4.54 -3.61
CA HIS A 29 -10.38 -3.69 -2.47
C HIS A 29 -9.18 -4.21 -1.66
N VAL A 30 -8.28 -3.29 -1.31
CA VAL A 30 -7.14 -3.51 -0.42
C VAL A 30 -7.38 -2.77 0.90
N THR A 31 -7.03 -3.41 2.02
CA THR A 31 -7.19 -2.77 3.32
C THR A 31 -5.94 -1.96 3.68
N ASN A 32 -6.11 -0.98 4.56
CA ASN A 32 -5.00 -0.23 5.16
C ASN A 32 -3.89 -1.11 5.74
N LEU A 33 -4.24 -2.28 6.29
CA LEU A 33 -3.27 -3.25 6.80
C LEU A 33 -2.38 -3.79 5.69
N ASN A 34 -2.95 -4.12 4.52
CA ASN A 34 -2.17 -4.60 3.38
C ASN A 34 -1.19 -3.53 2.92
N ILE A 35 -1.65 -2.28 2.80
CA ILE A 35 -0.78 -1.16 2.39
C ILE A 35 0.36 -0.98 3.38
N ALA A 36 0.08 -1.02 4.68
CA ALA A 36 1.09 -0.91 5.72
C ALA A 36 2.11 -2.07 5.68
N GLN A 37 1.66 -3.31 5.45
CA GLN A 37 2.54 -4.48 5.32
C GLN A 37 3.48 -4.35 4.11
N VAL A 38 2.96 -3.92 2.95
CA VAL A 38 3.78 -3.73 1.74
C VAL A 38 4.76 -2.57 1.92
N LYS A 39 4.32 -1.42 2.44
CA LYS A 39 5.19 -0.29 2.78
C LYS A 39 6.33 -0.72 3.72
N GLN A 40 6.01 -1.51 4.75
CA GLN A 40 7.00 -2.07 5.67
C GLN A 40 8.01 -3.01 4.97
N LYS A 41 7.54 -3.86 4.05
CA LYS A 41 8.39 -4.77 3.26
C LYS A 41 9.40 -4.02 2.38
N HIS A 42 9.02 -2.86 1.85
CA HIS A 42 9.87 -2.00 1.04
C HIS A 42 10.70 -0.98 1.85
N GLY A 43 10.61 -0.99 3.19
CA GLY A 43 11.36 -0.06 4.04
C GLY A 43 10.77 1.35 4.11
N ILE A 44 9.55 1.58 3.60
CA ILE A 44 8.82 2.84 3.80
C ILE A 44 8.15 2.78 5.18
N ILE A 45 8.92 3.12 6.22
CA ILE A 45 8.46 3.09 7.61
C ILE A 45 8.09 4.52 8.02
N GLU A 46 6.85 4.96 7.80
CA GLU A 46 6.39 6.26 8.30
C GLU A 46 6.07 6.24 9.81
N ARG A 47 5.91 5.07 10.42
CA ARG A 47 5.67 4.92 11.86
C ARG A 47 6.16 3.56 12.38
N GLU A 48 6.64 3.51 13.60
CA GLU A 48 6.97 2.25 14.28
C GLU A 48 5.71 1.37 14.32
N ASN A 49 5.78 0.17 13.74
CA ASN A 49 4.66 -0.75 13.74
C ASN A 49 4.48 -1.31 15.16
N TYR A 50 3.56 -0.73 15.93
CA TYR A 50 3.21 -1.20 17.28
C TYR A 50 2.53 -2.58 17.27
N ASN A 51 2.00 -3.03 16.13
CA ASN A 51 1.57 -4.41 15.93
C ASN A 51 2.77 -5.29 15.60
N LYS A 52 3.69 -5.42 16.57
CA LYS A 52 4.73 -6.45 16.50
C LYS A 52 4.02 -7.81 16.59
N PRO A 53 4.30 -8.75 15.68
CA PRO A 53 3.80 -10.11 15.83
C PRO A 53 4.32 -10.67 17.16
N LYS A 54 3.42 -11.19 18.01
CA LYS A 54 3.77 -11.78 19.33
C LYS A 54 4.66 -13.03 19.21
N SER A 55 4.94 -13.50 18.01
CA SER A 55 5.83 -14.62 17.71
C SER A 55 6.40 -14.50 16.30
N GLU A 56 7.62 -14.97 16.10
CA GLU A 56 8.32 -15.06 14.80
C GLU A 56 7.52 -15.85 13.74
N ASN A 57 6.55 -16.67 14.20
CA ASN A 57 5.65 -17.50 13.41
C ASN A 57 4.19 -17.02 13.35
N SER A 58 3.85 -15.84 13.92
CA SER A 58 2.54 -15.23 13.66
C SER A 58 2.54 -14.69 12.23
N ARG A 59 2.33 -15.60 11.29
CA ARG A 59 1.87 -15.31 9.94
C ARG A 59 0.54 -14.59 10.11
N GLN A 60 0.58 -13.25 10.25
CA GLN A 60 -0.58 -12.44 9.88
C GLN A 60 -1.03 -12.97 8.51
N PRO A 61 -2.33 -13.20 8.28
CA PRO A 61 -2.81 -13.68 6.99
C PRO A 61 -2.20 -12.76 5.94
N GLY A 62 -1.20 -13.29 5.23
CA GLY A 62 -0.33 -12.47 4.40
C GLY A 62 -1.20 -11.83 3.35
N THR A 63 -0.99 -10.54 3.11
CA THR A 63 -1.51 -9.90 1.90
C THR A 63 -1.26 -10.87 0.74
N THR A 64 -2.34 -11.28 0.04
CA THR A 64 -2.18 -12.21 -1.07
C THR A 64 -1.21 -11.62 -2.10
N PRO A 65 -0.41 -12.44 -2.79
CA PRO A 65 0.60 -11.94 -3.72
C PRO A 65 0.00 -11.03 -4.81
N GLU A 66 -1.26 -11.21 -5.17
CA GLU A 66 -2.01 -10.32 -6.07
C GLU A 66 -2.20 -8.92 -5.48
N LYS A 67 -2.66 -8.83 -4.22
CA LYS A 67 -2.84 -7.54 -3.53
C LYS A 67 -1.50 -6.86 -3.27
N GLU A 68 -0.45 -7.62 -2.96
CA GLU A 68 0.89 -7.08 -2.76
C GLU A 68 1.40 -6.43 -4.05
N ARG A 69 1.26 -7.11 -5.19
CA ARG A 69 1.65 -6.56 -6.50
C ARG A 69 0.88 -5.29 -6.83
N ALA A 70 -0.44 -5.29 -6.63
CA ALA A 70 -1.27 -4.13 -6.90
C ALA A 70 -0.87 -2.91 -6.06
N ILE A 71 -0.65 -3.11 -4.76
CA ILE A 71 -0.17 -2.05 -3.87
C ILE A 71 1.23 -1.60 -4.26
N THR A 72 2.12 -2.53 -4.63
CA THR A 72 3.50 -2.19 -5.06
C THR A 72 3.48 -1.32 -6.31
N GLU A 73 2.64 -1.65 -7.29
CA GLU A 73 2.46 -0.84 -8.50
C GLU A 73 1.88 0.53 -8.19
N ALA A 74 0.90 0.60 -7.28
CA ALA A 74 0.39 1.88 -6.78
C ALA A 74 1.51 2.71 -6.14
N LEU A 75 2.31 2.11 -5.25
CA LEU A 75 3.44 2.79 -4.60
C LEU A 75 4.47 3.31 -5.62
N LYS A 76 4.77 2.56 -6.69
CA LYS A 76 5.64 3.04 -7.79
C LYS A 76 4.99 4.19 -8.57
N PHE A 77 3.70 4.09 -8.86
CA PHE A 77 2.95 5.13 -9.56
C PHE A 77 3.01 6.47 -8.80
N PHE A 78 2.82 6.39 -7.48
CA PHE A 78 2.95 7.52 -6.56
C PHE A 78 4.41 7.86 -6.19
N LYS A 79 5.41 7.20 -6.79
CA LYS A 79 6.85 7.41 -6.53
C LYS A 79 7.23 7.33 -5.05
N MET A 80 6.58 6.42 -4.31
CA MET A 80 6.88 6.15 -2.90
C MET A 80 8.01 5.12 -2.71
N ILE A 81 8.24 4.26 -3.72
CA ILE A 81 9.33 3.26 -3.80
C ILE A 81 10.10 3.40 -5.11
#